data_AF-A0A0F9KQH7-F1
#
_entry.id   AF-A0A0F9KQH7-F1
#
_cell.length_a   1.000
_cell.length_b   1.000
_cell.length_c   1.000
_cell.angle_alpha   90.00
_cell.angle_beta   90.00
_cell.angle_gamma   90.00
#
_symmetry.space_group_name_H-M   'P 1'
#
loop_
_entity.id
_entity.type
_entity.pdbx_description
1 polymer ?
#
loop_
_entity_poly.entity_id
_entity_poly.type
_entity_poly.pdbx_seq_one_letter_code
_entity_poly.pdbx_strand_id
1 'polypeptide(L)'
;MPLARAVARAMMPRLVGYGWSPSKITKWLAGHNATYRRITMLADIRQFRNAVIFGPRVLDYPGNKIIPKSLLSEVNLTRARRYKMVGMGKYTDVETGAVRYRHLSFYGDTRLSKDEWAEEYERQHPAGACIPGSEVTDIQILLVEHNKGLDY
;
A
#
# COMPACT_ATOMS: atom_id res chain seq x y z
N MET A 1 -0.80 -17.84 15.73
CA MET A 1 0.21 -18.34 14.77
C MET A 1 0.51 -17.28 13.71
N PRO A 2 1.61 -16.51 13.83
CA PRO A 2 2.01 -15.50 12.85
C PRO A 2 2.33 -16.09 11.47
N LEU A 3 2.83 -17.33 11.41
CA LEU A 3 3.14 -18.06 10.17
C LEU A 3 1.91 -18.33 9.29
N ALA A 4 0.83 -18.87 9.87
CA ALA A 4 -0.41 -19.14 9.14
C ALA A 4 -1.04 -17.87 8.55
N ARG A 5 -0.91 -16.74 9.26
CA ARG A 5 -1.34 -15.42 8.80
C ARG A 5 -0.51 -14.92 7.61
N ALA A 6 0.82 -15.06 7.69
CA ALA A 6 1.72 -14.63 6.62
C ALA A 6 1.45 -15.41 5.33
N VAL A 7 1.26 -16.73 5.44
CA VAL A 7 0.91 -17.60 4.30
C VAL A 7 -0.44 -17.18 3.69
N ALA A 8 -1.48 -16.99 4.52
CA ALA A 8 -2.77 -16.52 4.03
C ALA A 8 -2.67 -15.18 3.28
N ARG A 9 -1.92 -14.23 3.85
CA ARG A 9 -1.73 -12.89 3.28
C ARG A 9 -0.93 -12.94 1.96
N ALA A 10 0.03 -13.84 1.84
CA ALA A 10 0.79 -14.04 0.61
C ALA A 10 -0.08 -14.57 -0.55
N MET A 11 -1.07 -15.41 -0.24
CA MET A 11 -1.96 -15.98 -1.26
C MET A 11 -3.12 -15.06 -1.65
N MET A 12 -3.51 -14.16 -0.75
CA MET A 12 -4.70 -13.32 -0.89
C MET A 12 -4.74 -12.44 -2.15
N PRO A 13 -3.65 -11.79 -2.61
CA PRO A 13 -3.66 -11.01 -3.86
C PRO A 13 -4.13 -11.84 -5.06
N ARG A 14 -3.62 -13.08 -5.18
CA ARG A 14 -3.97 -13.99 -6.27
C ARG A 14 -5.43 -14.41 -6.21
N LEU A 15 -5.92 -14.75 -5.02
CA LEU A 15 -7.32 -15.15 -4.82
C LEU A 15 -8.29 -14.01 -5.10
N VAL A 16 -7.93 -12.78 -4.71
CA VAL A 16 -8.72 -11.58 -5.01
C VAL A 16 -8.66 -11.25 -6.52
N GLY A 17 -7.50 -11.41 -7.15
CA GLY A 17 -7.33 -11.25 -8.60
C GLY A 17 -8.20 -12.19 -9.42
N TYR A 18 -8.50 -13.39 -8.92
CA TYR A 18 -9.47 -14.32 -9.52
C TYR A 18 -10.94 -13.92 -9.32
N GLY A 19 -11.22 -12.79 -8.67
CA GLY A 19 -12.59 -12.33 -8.43
C GLY A 19 -13.35 -13.15 -7.40
N TRP A 20 -12.66 -13.92 -6.54
CA TRP A 20 -13.33 -14.75 -5.54
C TRP A 20 -14.04 -13.89 -4.49
N SER A 21 -15.22 -14.35 -4.06
CA SER A 21 -15.93 -13.70 -2.95
C SER A 21 -15.20 -13.91 -1.62
N PRO A 22 -15.34 -13.00 -0.64
CA PRO A 22 -14.71 -13.16 0.66
C PRO A 22 -15.04 -14.50 1.35
N SER A 23 -16.28 -14.97 1.21
CA SER A 23 -16.71 -16.27 1.73
C SER A 23 -15.97 -17.43 1.07
N LYS A 24 -15.75 -17.37 -0.25
CA LYS A 24 -15.00 -18.39 -1.00
C LYS A 24 -13.52 -18.40 -0.59
N ILE A 25 -12.91 -17.23 -0.45
CA ILE A 25 -11.52 -17.09 0.04
C ILE A 25 -11.39 -17.68 1.45
N THR A 26 -12.34 -17.36 2.34
CA THR A 26 -12.37 -17.88 3.72
C THR A 26 -12.42 -19.41 3.74
N LYS A 27 -13.32 -20.00 2.98
CA LYS A 27 -13.49 -21.46 2.91
C LYS A 27 -12.23 -22.15 2.37
N TRP A 28 -11.62 -21.55 1.35
CA TRP A 28 -10.38 -22.07 0.75
C TRP A 28 -9.20 -22.03 1.73
N LEU A 29 -9.01 -20.92 2.45
CA LEU A 29 -7.94 -20.77 3.46
C LEU A 29 -8.12 -21.74 4.64
N ALA A 30 -9.36 -21.96 5.08
CA ALA A 30 -9.67 -22.94 6.12
C ALA A 30 -9.25 -24.37 5.72
N GLY A 31 -9.41 -24.74 4.44
CA GLY A 31 -8.95 -26.03 3.91
C GLY A 31 -7.42 -26.18 3.80
N HIS A 32 -6.66 -25.10 3.96
CA HIS A 32 -5.18 -25.08 3.86
C HIS A 32 -4.50 -24.77 5.20
N ASN A 33 -5.18 -25.02 6.33
CA ASN A 33 -4.68 -24.75 7.70
C ASN A 33 -4.21 -23.29 7.94
N ALA A 34 -4.67 -22.35 7.11
CA ALA A 34 -4.36 -20.94 7.23
C ALA A 34 -5.38 -20.28 8.17
N THR A 35 -5.11 -20.33 9.48
CA THR A 35 -5.98 -19.70 10.49
C THR A 35 -5.82 -18.18 10.48
N TYR A 36 -6.94 -17.48 10.23
CA TYR A 36 -6.97 -16.04 10.03
C TYR A 36 -8.17 -15.42 10.77
N ARG A 37 -7.96 -14.39 11.60
CA ARG A 37 -9.08 -13.69 12.26
C ARG A 37 -9.98 -13.06 11.19
N ARG A 38 -11.27 -13.39 11.19
CA ARG A 38 -12.23 -12.95 10.16
C ARG A 38 -12.21 -11.45 9.90
N ILE A 39 -12.18 -10.63 10.95
CA ILE A 39 -12.15 -9.16 10.84
C ILE A 39 -10.91 -8.70 10.08
N THR A 40 -9.74 -9.21 10.47
CA THR A 40 -8.47 -8.91 9.80
C THR A 40 -8.51 -9.39 8.34
N MET A 41 -9.15 -10.53 8.07
CA MET A 41 -9.16 -11.12 6.71
C MET A 41 -9.94 -10.23 5.77
N LEU A 42 -11.11 -9.78 6.22
CA LEU A 42 -11.97 -8.92 5.44
C LEU A 42 -11.30 -7.57 5.20
N ALA A 43 -10.53 -7.04 6.16
CA ALA A 43 -9.74 -5.83 5.95
C ALA A 43 -8.67 -6.03 4.87
N ASP A 44 -7.90 -7.13 4.93
CA ASP A 44 -6.89 -7.42 3.93
C ASP A 44 -7.50 -7.69 2.54
N ILE A 45 -8.58 -8.45 2.45
CA ILE A 45 -9.30 -8.70 1.18
C ILE A 45 -9.73 -7.37 0.55
N ARG A 46 -10.27 -6.44 1.35
CA ARG A 46 -10.62 -5.09 0.86
C ARG A 46 -9.39 -4.35 0.38
N GLN A 47 -8.30 -4.35 1.14
CA GLN A 47 -7.06 -3.70 0.74
C GLN A 47 -6.55 -4.22 -0.61
N PHE A 48 -6.49 -5.54 -0.81
CA PHE A 48 -6.05 -6.13 -2.07
C PHE A 48 -7.03 -5.84 -3.22
N ARG A 49 -8.34 -5.87 -2.94
CA ARG A 49 -9.35 -5.53 -3.95
C ARG A 49 -9.22 -4.08 -4.40
N ASN A 50 -8.99 -3.17 -3.46
CA ASN A 50 -8.76 -1.77 -3.72
C ASN A 50 -7.48 -1.56 -4.53
N ALA A 51 -6.41 -2.27 -4.20
CA ALA A 51 -5.18 -2.25 -5.01
C ALA A 51 -5.42 -2.71 -6.45
N VAL A 52 -6.23 -3.76 -6.68
CA VAL A 52 -6.58 -4.24 -8.03
C VAL A 52 -7.42 -3.21 -8.80
N ILE A 53 -8.36 -2.52 -8.14
CA ILE A 53 -9.29 -1.60 -8.81
C ILE A 53 -8.66 -0.22 -9.06
N PHE A 54 -8.02 0.35 -8.04
CA PHE A 54 -7.54 1.73 -8.04
C PHE A 54 -6.05 1.83 -8.38
N GLY A 55 -5.27 0.79 -8.09
CA GLY A 55 -3.82 0.79 -8.27
C GLY A 55 -3.38 1.14 -9.70
N PRO A 56 -3.86 0.43 -10.74
CA PRO A 56 -3.53 0.75 -12.12
C PRO A 56 -3.90 2.18 -12.51
N ARG A 57 -5.05 2.68 -12.02
CA ARG A 57 -5.52 4.04 -12.34
C ARG A 57 -4.66 5.13 -11.70
N VAL A 58 -4.16 4.90 -10.49
CA VAL A 58 -3.23 5.80 -9.81
C VAL A 58 -1.85 5.76 -10.47
N LEU A 59 -1.42 4.55 -10.87
CA LEU A 59 -0.16 4.33 -11.57
C LEU A 59 -0.11 5.12 -12.90
N ASP A 60 -1.16 5.00 -13.70
CA ASP A 60 -1.28 5.62 -15.03
C ASP A 60 -1.56 7.13 -14.97
N TYR A 61 -1.95 7.67 -13.81
CA TYR A 61 -2.23 9.09 -13.66
C TYR A 61 -0.94 9.94 -13.72
N PRO A 62 -0.94 11.15 -14.31
CA PRO A 62 0.25 12.00 -14.36
C PRO A 62 0.82 12.34 -12.98
N GLY A 63 2.16 12.31 -12.85
CA GLY A 63 2.86 12.52 -11.58
C GLY A 63 2.66 13.91 -10.98
N ASN A 64 2.66 14.92 -11.84
CA ASN A 64 2.61 16.35 -11.51
C ASN A 64 1.20 16.92 -11.32
N LYS A 65 0.16 16.08 -11.32
CA LYS A 65 -1.23 16.51 -11.12
C LYS A 65 -1.77 15.96 -9.81
N ILE A 66 -2.58 16.76 -9.12
CA ILE A 66 -3.30 16.32 -7.92
C ILE A 66 -4.21 15.15 -8.30
N ILE A 67 -4.15 14.07 -7.52
CA ILE A 67 -4.97 12.88 -7.79
C ILE A 67 -6.45 13.17 -7.49
N PRO A 68 -7.37 12.94 -8.43
CA PRO A 68 -8.80 13.18 -8.22
C PRO A 68 -9.39 12.13 -7.26
N LYS A 69 -10.43 12.54 -6.52
CA LYS A 69 -11.11 11.69 -5.52
C LYS A 69 -11.62 10.36 -6.10
N SER A 70 -12.03 10.37 -7.38
CA SER A 70 -12.50 9.17 -8.10
C SER A 70 -11.44 8.09 -8.30
N LEU A 71 -10.16 8.42 -8.13
CA LEU A 71 -9.03 7.49 -8.20
C LEU A 71 -8.51 7.07 -6.83
N LEU A 72 -9.10 7.59 -5.75
CA LEU A 72 -8.74 7.23 -4.38
C LEU A 72 -9.62 6.08 -3.89
N SER A 73 -9.04 5.19 -3.11
CA SER A 73 -9.80 4.15 -2.44
C SER A 73 -10.28 4.61 -1.07
N GLU A 74 -11.58 4.59 -0.80
CA GLU A 74 -12.11 4.90 0.52
C GLU A 74 -12.03 3.71 1.48
N VAL A 75 -11.34 3.91 2.60
CA VAL A 75 -11.16 2.89 3.64
C VAL A 75 -11.21 3.51 5.04
N ASN A 76 -11.41 2.67 6.06
CA ASN A 76 -11.23 3.10 7.45
C ASN A 76 -9.75 2.95 7.81
N LEU A 77 -9.00 4.05 7.79
CA LEU A 77 -7.59 4.04 8.19
C LEU A 77 -7.47 3.85 9.71
N THR A 78 -6.41 3.18 10.14
CA THR A 78 -6.11 2.99 11.57
C THR A 78 -5.60 4.26 12.26
N ARG A 79 -5.02 5.18 11.48
CA ARG A 79 -4.52 6.48 11.97
C ARG A 79 -5.51 7.57 11.58
N ALA A 80 -5.63 8.59 12.42
CA ALA A 80 -6.41 9.81 12.18
C ALA A 80 -5.71 10.76 11.18
N ARG A 81 -5.29 10.22 10.04
CA ARG A 81 -4.75 10.97 8.90
C ARG A 81 -5.69 10.83 7.73
N ARG A 82 -5.73 11.82 6.84
CA ARG A 82 -6.68 11.82 5.71
C ARG A 82 -6.30 10.84 4.61
N TYR A 83 -5.01 10.77 4.30
CA TYR A 83 -4.50 10.00 3.18
C TYR A 83 -3.44 9.00 3.66
N LYS A 84 -3.46 7.82 3.05
CA LYS A 84 -2.38 6.85 3.12
C LYS A 84 -1.91 6.52 1.71
N MET A 85 -0.63 6.74 1.48
CA MET A 85 0.03 6.46 0.22
C MET A 85 0.74 5.12 0.34
N VAL A 86 0.54 4.26 -0.66
CA VAL A 86 1.26 3.00 -0.80
C VAL A 86 2.07 3.09 -2.08
N GLY A 87 3.37 2.89 -1.97
CA GLY A 87 4.30 3.05 -3.07
C GLY A 87 5.39 2.00 -3.09
N MET A 88 6.32 2.18 -4.02
CA MET A 88 7.57 1.45 -4.10
C MET A 88 8.71 2.46 -4.20
N GLY A 89 9.70 2.34 -3.33
CA GLY A 89 10.91 3.16 -3.33
C GLY A 89 12.10 2.35 -3.77
N LYS A 90 13.02 3.01 -4.46
CA LYS A 90 14.33 2.47 -4.81
C LYS A 90 15.32 2.86 -3.71
N TYR A 91 15.79 1.87 -2.97
CA TYR A 91 16.83 2.03 -1.97
C TYR A 91 18.17 1.72 -2.62
N THR A 92 19.07 2.69 -2.65
CA THR A 92 20.43 2.53 -3.13
C THR A 92 21.36 2.56 -1.94
N ASP A 93 22.11 1.47 -1.72
CA ASP A 93 23.16 1.41 -0.72
C ASP A 93 24.34 2.29 -1.17
N VAL A 94 24.76 3.22 -0.32
CA VAL A 94 25.76 4.26 -0.65
C VAL A 94 27.16 3.65 -0.73
N GLU A 95 27.45 2.62 0.04
CA GLU A 95 28.78 1.99 0.07
C GLU A 95 28.97 1.01 -1.09
N THR A 96 27.94 0.22 -1.39
CA THR A 96 28.02 -0.87 -2.37
C THR A 96 27.40 -0.55 -3.73
N GLY A 97 26.60 0.52 -3.81
CA GLY A 97 25.77 0.82 -4.98
C GLY A 97 24.62 -0.16 -5.20
N ALA A 98 24.37 -1.08 -4.27
CA ALA A 98 23.36 -2.12 -4.42
C ALA A 98 21.94 -1.51 -4.39
N VAL A 99 21.14 -1.83 -5.40
CA VAL A 99 19.77 -1.34 -5.52
C VAL A 99 18.78 -2.38 -5.00
N ARG A 100 17.85 -1.94 -4.15
CA ARG A 100 16.74 -2.76 -3.64
C ARG A 100 15.43 -2.00 -3.72
N TYR A 101 14.40 -2.62 -4.26
CA TYR A 101 13.05 -2.06 -4.25
C TYR A 101 12.32 -2.51 -3.00
N ARG A 102 11.66 -1.58 -2.31
CA ARG A 102 10.81 -1.90 -1.16
C ARG A 102 9.48 -1.18 -1.23
N HIS A 103 8.47 -1.85 -0.70
CA HIS A 103 7.17 -1.22 -0.48
C HIS A 103 7.28 -0.14 0.59
N LEU A 104 6.70 1.01 0.27
CA LEU A 104 6.59 2.16 1.16
C LEU A 104 5.12 2.33 1.54
N SER A 105 4.87 2.70 2.78
CA SER A 105 3.55 3.20 3.17
C SER A 105 3.69 4.35 4.14
N PHE A 106 3.10 5.48 3.80
CA PHE A 106 3.15 6.69 4.62
C PHE A 106 1.81 7.42 4.59
N TYR A 107 1.66 8.40 5.47
CA TYR A 107 0.41 9.10 5.68
C TYR A 107 0.60 10.59 5.45
N GLY A 108 -0.44 11.25 4.94
CA GLY A 108 -0.48 12.70 4.76
C GLY A 108 -1.89 13.24 5.02
N ASP A 109 -1.99 14.54 5.26
CA ASP A 109 -3.28 15.21 5.47
C ASP A 109 -3.71 16.09 4.30
N THR A 110 -2.78 16.42 3.40
CA THR A 110 -3.05 17.22 2.22
C THR A 110 -3.13 16.32 0.99
N ARG A 111 -4.10 16.60 0.12
CA ARG A 111 -4.22 15.94 -1.18
C ARG A 111 -3.27 16.61 -2.16
N LEU A 112 -2.24 15.87 -2.55
CA LEU A 112 -1.16 16.36 -3.39
C LEU A 112 -1.09 15.54 -4.70
N SER A 113 -0.17 15.94 -5.56
CA SER A 113 0.29 15.15 -6.69
C SER A 113 1.21 13.99 -6.24
N LYS A 114 1.55 13.07 -7.15
CA LYS A 114 2.45 11.95 -6.81
C LYS A 114 3.86 12.46 -6.51
N ASP A 115 4.30 13.44 -7.30
CA ASP A 115 5.63 14.03 -7.19
C ASP A 115 5.78 14.76 -5.85
N GLU A 116 4.79 15.58 -5.48
CA GLU A 116 4.78 16.29 -4.19
C GLU A 116 4.77 15.34 -2.98
N TRP A 117 4.01 14.22 -3.04
CA TRP A 117 4.04 13.21 -1.97
C TRP A 117 5.37 12.46 -1.90
N ALA A 118 6.03 12.20 -3.04
CA ALA A 118 7.35 11.61 -3.07
C ALA A 118 8.39 12.55 -2.42
N GLU A 119 8.37 13.83 -2.79
CA GLU A 119 9.23 14.86 -2.20
C GLU A 119 8.98 15.01 -0.69
N GLU A 120 7.71 14.98 -0.25
CA GLU A 120 7.37 15.02 1.18
C GLU A 120 7.95 13.81 1.92
N TYR A 121 7.88 12.62 1.33
CA TYR A 121 8.44 11.41 1.92
C TYR A 121 9.97 11.51 2.06
N GLU A 122 10.66 11.92 1.01
CA GLU A 122 12.13 12.08 1.00
C GLU A 122 12.57 13.13 2.02
N ARG A 123 11.84 14.24 2.13
CA ARG A 123 12.11 15.29 3.14
C ARG A 123 11.96 14.78 4.57
N GLN A 124 11.00 13.89 4.83
CA GLN A 124 10.78 13.30 6.14
C GLN A 124 11.73 12.14 6.46
N HIS A 125 12.30 11.50 5.43
CA HIS A 125 13.15 10.31 5.56
C HIS A 125 14.47 10.51 4.81
N PRO A 126 15.36 11.38 5.31
CA PRO A 126 16.68 11.58 4.71
C PRO A 126 17.51 10.28 4.74
N ALA A 127 18.59 10.26 3.97
CA ALA A 127 19.51 9.13 3.84
C ALA A 127 19.82 8.48 5.20
N GLY A 128 19.68 7.15 5.28
CA GLY A 128 19.92 6.38 6.50
C GLY A 128 18.74 6.29 7.48
N ALA A 129 17.65 7.05 7.31
CA ALA A 129 16.52 7.03 8.27
C ALA A 129 15.75 5.69 8.28
N CYS A 130 15.63 5.03 7.13
CA CYS A 130 14.90 3.76 7.02
C CYS A 130 15.83 2.53 7.01
N ILE A 131 16.96 2.63 6.33
CA ILE A 131 18.01 1.60 6.28
C ILE A 131 19.34 2.36 6.34
N PRO A 132 20.17 2.11 7.37
CA PRO A 132 21.47 2.76 7.51
C PRO A 132 22.30 2.61 6.23
N GLY A 133 22.96 3.69 5.82
CA GLY A 133 23.83 3.68 4.63
C GLY A 133 23.09 3.56 3.30
N SER A 134 21.78 3.80 3.26
CA SER A 134 21.03 3.82 2.01
C SER A 134 20.24 5.12 1.79
N GLU A 135 20.10 5.46 0.52
CA GLU A 135 19.30 6.58 0.03
C GLU A 135 18.04 6.06 -0.63
N VAL A 136 16.91 6.73 -0.37
CA VAL A 136 15.64 6.46 -1.04
C VAL A 136 15.50 7.43 -2.20
N THR A 137 15.26 6.89 -3.39
CA THR A 137 15.03 7.65 -4.63
C THR A 137 13.89 6.99 -5.42
N ASP A 138 13.45 7.63 -6.51
CA ASP A 138 12.51 7.09 -7.49
C ASP A 138 11.21 6.54 -6.85
N ILE A 139 10.61 7.29 -5.92
CA ILE A 139 9.40 6.86 -5.22
C ILE A 139 8.22 6.85 -6.18
N GLN A 140 7.68 5.66 -6.44
CA GLN A 140 6.49 5.48 -7.24
C GLN A 140 5.27 5.25 -6.36
N ILE A 141 4.29 6.17 -6.42
CA ILE A 141 3.01 6.00 -5.73
C ILE A 141 2.12 5.05 -6.54
N LEU A 142 1.72 3.94 -5.92
CA LEU A 142 0.96 2.86 -6.56
C LEU A 142 -0.53 2.90 -6.22
N LEU A 143 -0.86 3.33 -5.01
CA LEU A 143 -2.24 3.39 -4.51
C LEU A 143 -2.34 4.52 -3.49
N VAL A 144 -3.47 5.21 -3.50
CA VAL A 144 -3.80 6.20 -2.48
C VAL A 144 -5.14 5.84 -1.85
N GLU A 145 -5.14 5.76 -0.53
CA GLU A 145 -6.29 5.46 0.31
C GLU A 145 -6.75 6.72 1.03
N HIS A 146 -8.03 7.05 0.95
CA HIS A 146 -8.67 8.14 1.70
C HIS A 146 -9.42 7.58 2.91
N ASN A 147 -9.29 8.27 4.04
CA ASN A 147 -9.99 7.90 5.26
C ASN A 147 -11.46 8.29 5.19
N LYS A 148 -12.35 7.30 5.13
CA LYS A 148 -13.81 7.50 4.95
C LYS A 148 -14.45 8.43 5.99
N GLY A 149 -13.86 8.54 7.19
CA GLY A 149 -14.38 9.36 8.29
C GLY A 149 -13.90 10.81 8.29
N LEU A 150 -13.09 11.23 7.32
CA LEU A 150 -12.56 12.59 7.23
C LEU A 150 -13.03 13.25 5.94
N ASP A 151 -13.25 14.56 5.99
CA ASP A 151 -13.55 15.33 4.80
C ASP A 151 -12.30 15.49 3.93
N TYR A 152 -12.53 15.49 2.62
CA TYR A 152 -11.51 15.58 1.58
C TYR A 152 -10.77 16.92 1.55
#